data_AF-A0A7V3ADB1-F1
#
_entry.id   AF-A0A7V3ADB1-F1
#
_cell.length_a   1.000
_cell.length_b   1.000
_cell.length_c   1.000
_cell.angle_alpha   90.00
_cell.angle_beta   90.00
_cell.angle_gamma   90.00
#
_symmetry.space_group_name_H-M   'P 1'
#
loop_
_entity.id
_entity.type
_entity.pdbx_description
1 polymer ?
#
loop_
_entity_poly.entity_id
_entity_poly.type
_entity_poly.pdbx_seq_one_letter_code
_entity_poly.pdbx_strand_id
1 'polypeptide(L)'
;MNGKRVVKREWRWTVGLAALCASWIAAAPLFSGEEGIEETRVVIEKWVYSRERKTITSSNRVIANFNVKNVSGKVLEGVSVQVTLISGLGEKVAGPLKQDLGSIKPQASAAAQVSANLVPAFGAYEIVVSYQGGTETWYSNSDTANPQPKPKGLAQNTARVVVVGQEVGPDKANQLAGQVRVRNEGSLEAKDVKLQVIYWGEDKAGKKVKIGEWTGPLGNGRIPPGKEQTFPVKVPGRVPVAMKTFEIRALCPEAALETQMSGGEFANIKDLEAAHWKFKRVGDKQQDLEVSCEVRNGLNVEVRDVRLNIDFISNENGKRTKVKSHAHVLSAPLKSGEVVPATFTVQGLPKYDGYECSFDFGTGEAQAIEKKPAAPQFRNQAAVEVLIKEVTTAADGTVLAVCSARNGLSHQVRDMVVTFRLLKQDGSVLKQAEKKLEDPLLPGEEASFVVRISDGRGFAGYDSQVAFVHGKNGGATPGVAQGTAGPQASAAEAQPPAPAAQAPQPVAQPAPRKQTVETGPPVPGGPMDLP
;
A
#
# COMPACT_ATOMS: atom_id res chain seq x y z
N MET A 1 66.77 -0.89 -10.08
CA MET A 1 65.59 -0.99 -10.96
C MET A 1 65.57 -2.38 -11.58
N ASN A 2 64.81 -3.31 -11.02
CA ASN A 2 64.71 -4.70 -11.49
C ASN A 2 63.23 -5.09 -11.56
N GLY A 3 62.81 -5.57 -12.72
CA GLY A 3 61.44 -5.98 -12.98
C GLY A 3 61.19 -7.48 -12.74
N LYS A 4 59.90 -7.77 -12.55
CA LYS A 4 59.18 -9.05 -12.70
C LYS A 4 59.51 -10.18 -11.71
N ARG A 5 58.50 -10.54 -10.89
CA ARG A 5 57.68 -11.76 -11.06
C ARG A 5 56.57 -11.85 -10.01
N VAL A 6 55.38 -12.21 -10.48
CA VAL A 6 54.26 -12.76 -9.71
C VAL A 6 54.61 -14.20 -9.32
N VAL A 7 54.43 -14.58 -8.04
CA VAL A 7 54.22 -15.98 -7.64
C VAL A 7 53.24 -16.03 -6.45
N LYS A 8 52.20 -16.86 -6.63
CA LYS A 8 51.18 -17.31 -5.69
C LYS A 8 51.76 -17.96 -4.42
N ARG A 9 51.03 -17.90 -3.30
CA ARG A 9 50.99 -19.03 -2.35
C ARG A 9 49.61 -19.19 -1.74
N GLU A 10 49.11 -20.41 -1.89
CA GLU A 10 47.85 -20.99 -1.43
C GLU A 10 47.84 -21.20 0.08
N TRP A 11 46.66 -21.16 0.70
CA TRP A 11 46.33 -22.02 1.85
C TRP A 11 44.95 -22.66 1.67
N ARG A 12 44.89 -23.93 2.09
CA ARG A 12 43.88 -24.95 1.80
C ARG A 12 42.66 -24.88 2.71
N TRP A 13 41.52 -25.25 2.13
CA TRP A 13 40.40 -26.06 2.61
C TRP A 13 40.19 -26.28 4.12
N THR A 14 38.99 -25.92 4.57
CA THR A 14 38.22 -26.77 5.51
C THR A 14 36.78 -26.83 5.03
N VAL A 15 36.33 -28.05 4.77
CA VAL A 15 34.95 -28.42 4.45
C VAL A 15 34.13 -28.35 5.74
N GLY A 16 33.02 -27.61 5.72
CA GLY A 16 32.03 -27.60 6.78
C GLY A 16 30.64 -27.41 6.19
N LEU A 17 29.89 -28.51 6.12
CA LEU A 17 28.47 -28.54 5.85
C LEU A 17 27.73 -27.61 6.83
N ALA A 18 27.02 -26.60 6.33
CA ALA A 18 25.93 -25.94 7.03
C ALA A 18 24.81 -25.69 6.03
N ALA A 19 23.99 -26.72 5.84
CA ALA A 19 22.71 -26.59 5.19
C ALA A 19 21.74 -25.83 6.13
N LEU A 20 20.88 -25.02 5.52
CA LEU A 20 19.56 -24.63 6.04
C LEU A 20 19.53 -23.88 7.38
N CYS A 21 19.66 -22.56 7.29
CA CYS A 21 18.82 -21.65 8.05
C CYS A 21 18.22 -20.64 7.07
N ALA A 22 17.18 -21.08 6.36
CA ALA A 22 16.16 -20.19 5.83
C ALA A 22 15.43 -19.60 7.04
N SER A 23 16.02 -18.58 7.66
CA SER A 23 15.28 -17.68 8.53
C SER A 23 14.28 -16.96 7.63
N TRP A 24 13.02 -17.38 7.73
CA TRP A 24 11.87 -16.58 7.35
C TRP A 24 11.99 -15.24 8.09
N ILE A 25 12.61 -14.27 7.44
CA ILE A 25 12.30 -12.87 7.70
C ILE A 25 10.89 -12.74 7.14
N ALA A 26 9.90 -12.82 8.02
CA ALA A 26 8.57 -12.32 7.70
C ALA A 26 8.79 -10.90 7.18
N ALA A 27 8.50 -10.71 5.90
CA ALA A 27 8.52 -9.42 5.27
C ALA A 27 7.51 -8.56 6.04
N ALA A 28 8.02 -7.74 6.96
CA ALA A 28 7.28 -6.58 7.42
C ALA A 28 6.88 -5.82 6.15
N PRO A 29 5.60 -5.45 5.97
CA PRO A 29 5.24 -4.56 4.89
C PRO A 29 6.09 -3.30 5.07
N LEU A 30 7.01 -3.11 4.12
CA LEU A 30 7.66 -1.83 3.89
C LEU A 30 6.53 -0.81 3.73
N PHE A 31 6.25 -0.03 4.77
CA PHE A 31 5.66 1.29 4.60
C PHE A 31 6.75 2.18 4.00
N SER A 32 7.13 1.91 2.75
CA SER A 32 7.57 2.98 1.88
C SER A 32 6.33 3.82 1.63
N GLY A 33 6.35 5.09 2.04
CA GLY A 33 5.45 6.13 1.55
C GLY A 33 5.62 6.40 0.04
N GLU A 34 5.79 5.35 -0.76
CA GLU A 34 5.55 5.35 -2.19
C GLU A 34 4.22 4.62 -2.38
N GLU A 35 3.12 5.37 -2.21
CA GLU A 35 1.95 5.07 -3.02
C GLU A 35 2.42 4.90 -4.46
N GLY A 36 2.14 3.74 -5.05
CA GLY A 36 2.72 3.27 -6.30
C GLY A 36 2.94 4.39 -7.31
N ILE A 37 4.19 4.82 -7.43
CA ILE A 37 4.64 5.53 -8.62
C ILE A 37 4.51 4.48 -9.72
N GLU A 38 3.43 4.52 -10.51
CA GLU A 38 3.42 3.82 -11.79
C GLU A 38 4.69 4.27 -12.52
N GLU A 39 5.69 3.39 -12.60
CA GLU A 39 6.94 3.66 -13.28
C GLU A 39 6.62 4.23 -14.67
N THR A 40 7.13 5.43 -14.97
CA THR A 40 7.03 6.04 -16.28
C THR A 40 7.60 5.05 -17.31
N ARG A 41 6.75 4.52 -18.20
CA ARG A 41 7.11 3.49 -19.19
C ARG A 41 7.48 4.08 -20.53
N VAL A 42 7.07 5.32 -20.80
CA VAL A 42 7.42 6.04 -22.03
C VAL A 42 8.10 7.37 -21.74
N VAL A 43 9.00 7.80 -22.62
CA VAL A 43 9.61 9.14 -22.58
C VAL A 43 9.43 9.81 -23.94
N ILE A 44 9.07 11.10 -23.93
CA ILE A 44 9.04 11.90 -25.16
C ILE A 44 10.42 12.53 -25.37
N GLU A 45 11.04 12.21 -26.51
CA GLU A 45 12.37 12.70 -26.89
C GLU A 45 12.32 13.43 -28.24
N LYS A 46 13.35 14.23 -28.52
CA LYS A 46 13.54 14.93 -29.81
C LYS A 46 12.32 15.76 -30.24
N TRP A 47 11.68 16.44 -29.28
CA TRP A 47 10.58 17.34 -29.55
C TRP A 47 11.03 18.48 -30.47
N VAL A 48 10.39 18.58 -31.63
CA VAL A 48 10.58 19.65 -32.60
C VAL A 48 9.23 20.14 -33.08
N TYR A 49 9.01 21.44 -32.98
CA TYR A 49 7.81 22.09 -33.46
C TYR A 49 8.14 23.10 -34.57
N SER A 50 7.33 23.13 -35.63
CA SER A 50 7.41 24.14 -36.70
C SER A 50 6.09 24.85 -36.95
N ARG A 51 6.18 26.18 -37.13
CA ARG A 51 5.07 27.07 -37.47
C ARG A 51 5.24 27.61 -38.88
N GLU A 52 4.31 27.26 -39.76
CA GLU A 52 4.21 27.89 -41.09
C GLU A 52 3.09 28.93 -41.06
N ARG A 53 3.45 30.21 -41.09
CA ARG A 53 2.48 31.32 -41.12
C ARG A 53 1.93 31.48 -42.53
N LYS A 54 0.62 31.28 -42.71
CA LYS A 54 -0.06 31.65 -43.97
C LYS A 54 -0.44 33.13 -43.89
N THR A 55 0.30 33.95 -44.62
CA THR A 55 0.18 35.42 -44.65
C THR A 55 -1.19 35.93 -45.12
N ILE A 56 -1.93 35.15 -45.91
CA ILE A 56 -3.21 35.58 -46.51
C ILE A 56 -4.40 35.37 -45.56
N THR A 57 -4.37 34.34 -44.69
CA THR A 57 -5.51 33.95 -43.84
C THR A 57 -5.29 34.25 -42.36
N SER A 58 -4.17 34.90 -41.99
CA SER A 58 -3.75 35.10 -40.59
C SER A 58 -3.75 33.81 -39.75
N SER A 59 -3.51 32.67 -40.40
CA SER A 59 -3.64 31.33 -39.82
C SER A 59 -2.32 30.58 -39.89
N ASN A 60 -2.06 29.68 -38.95
CA ASN A 60 -0.83 28.89 -38.96
C ASN A 60 -1.10 27.44 -39.33
N ARG A 61 -0.13 26.81 -40.00
CA ARG A 61 0.02 25.35 -40.00
C ARG A 61 1.05 24.99 -38.94
N VAL A 62 0.67 24.03 -38.10
CA VAL A 62 1.42 23.55 -36.93
C VAL A 62 1.84 22.12 -37.25
N ILE A 63 3.14 21.82 -37.17
CA ILE A 63 3.66 20.45 -37.29
C ILE A 63 4.51 20.16 -36.06
N ALA A 64 4.17 19.11 -35.32
CA ALA A 64 4.96 18.62 -34.20
C ALA A 64 5.55 17.25 -34.53
N ASN A 65 6.87 17.13 -34.36
CA ASN A 65 7.63 15.91 -34.57
C ASN A 65 8.31 15.52 -33.26
N PHE A 66 8.23 14.25 -32.88
CA PHE A 66 8.86 13.75 -31.65
C PHE A 66 8.99 12.23 -31.69
N ASN A 67 9.73 11.68 -30.74
CA ASN A 67 9.85 10.25 -30.55
C ASN A 67 9.18 9.82 -29.25
N VAL A 68 8.43 8.73 -29.30
CA VAL A 68 7.95 8.01 -28.10
C VAL A 68 8.92 6.87 -27.85
N LYS A 69 9.71 6.97 -26.78
CA LYS A 69 10.65 5.93 -26.37
C LYS A 69 10.06 5.06 -25.29
N ASN A 70 10.07 3.73 -25.47
CA ASN A 70 9.72 2.79 -24.43
C ASN A 70 10.93 2.61 -23.49
N VAL A 71 10.84 3.10 -22.26
CA VAL A 71 11.90 2.95 -21.24
C VAL A 71 11.65 1.77 -20.30
N SER A 72 10.52 1.08 -20.44
CA SER A 72 10.21 -0.11 -19.66
C SER A 72 11.02 -1.33 -20.08
N GLY A 73 11.08 -2.34 -19.21
CA GLY A 73 11.70 -3.64 -19.50
C GLY A 73 10.83 -4.58 -20.35
N LYS A 74 9.66 -4.14 -20.84
CA LYS A 74 8.69 -4.98 -21.58
C LYS A 74 8.28 -4.35 -22.90
N VAL A 75 7.79 -5.15 -23.85
CA VAL A 75 7.20 -4.63 -25.09
C VAL A 75 5.91 -3.88 -24.74
N LEU A 76 5.73 -2.69 -25.30
CA LEU A 76 4.46 -1.96 -25.23
C LEU A 76 3.67 -2.25 -26.52
N GLU A 77 2.46 -2.78 -26.37
CA GLU A 77 1.57 -3.10 -27.49
C GLU A 77 0.45 -2.05 -27.63
N GLY A 78 -0.04 -1.86 -28.86
CA GLY A 78 -1.14 -0.93 -29.13
C GLY A 78 -0.84 0.52 -28.78
N VAL A 79 0.42 0.94 -28.94
CA VAL A 79 0.85 2.31 -28.67
C VAL A 79 0.21 3.26 -29.65
N SER A 80 -0.49 4.26 -29.13
CA SER A 80 -1.04 5.39 -29.88
C SER A 80 -0.73 6.68 -29.16
N VAL A 81 -0.61 7.77 -29.92
CA VAL A 81 -0.40 9.10 -29.38
C VAL A 81 -1.54 10.03 -29.80
N GLN A 82 -1.96 10.87 -28.87
CA GLN A 82 -2.92 11.94 -29.11
C GLN A 82 -2.30 13.27 -28.68
N VAL A 83 -2.33 14.27 -29.56
CA VAL A 83 -1.82 15.60 -29.26
C VAL A 83 -2.95 16.61 -29.32
N THR A 84 -3.14 17.33 -28.23
CA THR A 84 -4.08 18.44 -28.11
C THR A 84 -3.29 19.76 -28.11
N LEU A 85 -3.64 20.65 -29.03
CA LEU A 85 -3.06 22.00 -29.09
C LEU A 85 -3.89 22.93 -28.22
N ILE A 86 -3.19 23.75 -27.43
CA ILE A 86 -3.79 24.57 -26.38
C ILE A 86 -3.33 26.03 -26.56
N SER A 87 -4.23 26.99 -26.36
CA SER A 87 -3.91 28.42 -26.30
C SER A 87 -2.95 28.72 -25.14
N GLY A 88 -2.41 29.94 -25.09
CA GLY A 88 -1.54 30.34 -23.99
C GLY A 88 -2.20 30.14 -22.62
N LEU A 89 -3.49 30.42 -22.48
CA LEU A 89 -4.23 30.27 -21.21
C LEU A 89 -4.99 28.96 -21.04
N GLY A 90 -4.74 27.93 -21.85
CA GLY A 90 -5.29 26.60 -21.58
C GLY A 90 -6.58 26.25 -22.32
N GLU A 91 -7.04 27.07 -23.27
CA GLU A 91 -8.19 26.71 -24.12
C GLU A 91 -7.76 25.74 -25.21
N LYS A 92 -8.56 24.72 -25.48
CA LYS A 92 -8.28 23.81 -26.58
C LYS A 92 -8.48 24.53 -27.91
N VAL A 93 -7.42 24.63 -28.71
CA VAL A 93 -7.46 25.30 -30.02
C VAL A 93 -7.43 24.32 -31.20
N ALA A 94 -6.92 23.10 -31.02
CA ALA A 94 -7.02 22.02 -32.01
C ALA A 94 -6.82 20.61 -31.40
N GLY A 95 -7.14 19.58 -32.18
CA GLY A 95 -6.98 18.17 -31.79
C GLY A 95 -8.20 17.53 -31.10
N PRO A 96 -8.08 16.34 -30.51
CA PRO A 96 -6.87 15.53 -30.43
C PRO A 96 -6.44 15.02 -31.81
N LEU A 97 -5.20 15.29 -32.18
CA LEU A 97 -4.56 14.76 -33.39
C LEU A 97 -4.00 13.40 -33.02
N LYS A 98 -4.45 12.33 -33.67
CA LYS A 98 -4.12 10.95 -33.30
C LYS A 98 -3.16 10.32 -34.31
N GLN A 99 -2.22 9.52 -33.82
CA GLN A 99 -1.38 8.65 -34.63
C GLN A 99 -1.15 7.32 -33.90
N ASP A 100 -1.36 6.22 -34.62
CA ASP A 100 -1.02 4.89 -34.14
C ASP A 100 0.46 4.57 -34.41
N LEU A 101 1.15 4.06 -33.40
CA LEU A 101 2.58 3.73 -33.43
C LEU A 101 2.83 2.22 -33.36
N GLY A 102 1.79 1.41 -33.15
CA GLY A 102 1.87 -0.05 -33.12
C GLY A 102 2.54 -0.56 -31.85
N SER A 103 3.52 -1.46 -31.98
CA SER A 103 4.27 -1.97 -30.83
C SER A 103 5.67 -1.36 -30.75
N ILE A 104 6.11 -1.04 -29.53
CA ILE A 104 7.44 -0.48 -29.26
C ILE A 104 8.21 -1.41 -28.33
N LYS A 105 9.32 -1.94 -28.82
CA LYS A 105 10.23 -2.83 -28.05
C LYS A 105 10.90 -2.08 -26.88
N PRO A 106 11.36 -2.78 -25.83
CA PRO A 106 12.14 -2.17 -24.75
C PRO A 106 13.29 -1.32 -25.29
N GLN A 107 13.46 -0.12 -24.73
CA GLN A 107 14.48 0.88 -25.10
C GLN A 107 14.41 1.42 -26.54
N ALA A 108 13.44 0.99 -27.35
CA ALA A 108 13.25 1.48 -28.71
C ALA A 108 12.41 2.75 -28.75
N SER A 109 12.49 3.49 -29.86
CA SER A 109 11.68 4.69 -30.12
C SER A 109 10.84 4.53 -31.38
N ALA A 110 9.61 5.03 -31.33
CA ALA A 110 8.76 5.23 -32.51
C ALA A 110 8.63 6.73 -32.81
N ALA A 111 8.74 7.10 -34.07
CA ALA A 111 8.57 8.49 -34.52
C ALA A 111 7.08 8.84 -34.64
N ALA A 112 6.71 9.99 -34.09
CA ALA A 112 5.37 10.56 -34.17
C ALA A 112 5.44 11.92 -34.87
N GLN A 113 4.46 12.16 -35.74
CA GLN A 113 4.25 13.42 -36.42
C GLN A 113 2.75 13.72 -36.44
N VAL A 114 2.38 14.86 -35.87
CA VAL A 114 1.02 15.38 -35.95
C VAL A 114 1.03 16.75 -36.61
N SER A 115 -0.01 17.05 -37.38
CA SER A 115 -0.15 18.37 -37.99
C SER A 115 -1.58 18.88 -37.93
N ALA A 116 -1.73 20.20 -37.77
CA ALA A 116 -3.01 20.89 -37.80
C ALA A 116 -2.91 22.14 -38.69
N ASN A 117 -3.96 22.37 -39.47
CA ASN A 117 -4.08 23.53 -40.34
C ASN A 117 -5.00 24.58 -39.72
N LEU A 118 -4.75 25.84 -40.06
CA LEU A 118 -5.60 26.98 -39.71
C LEU A 118 -5.74 27.21 -38.18
N VAL A 119 -4.69 26.90 -37.41
CA VAL A 119 -4.72 27.07 -35.96
C VAL A 119 -4.47 28.54 -35.60
N PRO A 120 -5.33 29.16 -34.75
CA PRO A 120 -5.08 30.46 -34.14
C PRO A 120 -3.83 30.46 -33.23
N ALA A 121 -3.57 31.55 -32.52
CA ALA A 121 -2.45 31.63 -31.56
C ALA A 121 -2.55 30.49 -30.52
N PHE A 122 -1.73 29.45 -30.68
CA PHE A 122 -1.54 28.38 -29.70
C PHE A 122 -0.24 28.62 -28.94
N GLY A 123 -0.18 28.18 -27.67
CA GLY A 123 0.94 28.44 -26.78
C GLY A 123 1.35 27.26 -25.91
N ALA A 124 0.64 26.13 -25.95
CA ALA A 124 0.89 24.96 -25.12
C ALA A 124 0.40 23.66 -25.82
N TYR A 125 0.75 22.51 -25.27
CA TYR A 125 0.23 21.22 -25.74
C TYR A 125 0.12 20.18 -24.63
N GLU A 126 -0.84 19.28 -24.79
CA GLU A 126 -1.00 18.07 -24.01
C GLU A 126 -0.86 16.86 -24.94
N ILE A 127 -0.06 15.88 -24.51
CA ILE A 127 0.24 14.66 -25.27
C ILE A 127 -0.19 13.48 -24.42
N VAL A 128 -1.08 12.65 -24.95
CA VAL A 128 -1.55 11.42 -24.31
C VAL A 128 -0.98 10.25 -25.08
N VAL A 129 -0.17 9.42 -24.42
CA VAL A 129 0.35 8.17 -24.98
C VAL A 129 -0.43 7.02 -24.34
N SER A 130 -1.19 6.30 -25.14
CA SER A 130 -1.98 5.14 -24.70
C SER A 130 -1.35 3.86 -25.22
N TYR A 131 -1.37 2.80 -24.42
CA TYR A 131 -0.88 1.47 -24.77
C TYR A 131 -1.67 0.40 -23.99
N GLN A 132 -1.55 -0.87 -24.36
CA GLN A 132 -2.19 -1.95 -23.60
C GLN A 132 -1.66 -1.99 -22.16
N GLY A 133 -2.55 -1.76 -21.19
CA GLY A 133 -2.21 -1.73 -19.78
C GLY A 133 -1.89 -0.35 -19.20
N GLY A 134 -2.11 0.75 -19.93
CA GLY A 134 -2.01 2.08 -19.33
C GLY A 134 -2.13 3.26 -20.30
N THR A 135 -2.10 4.46 -19.73
CA THR A 135 -2.02 5.72 -20.48
C THR A 135 -1.17 6.69 -19.70
N GLU A 136 -0.25 7.39 -20.36
CA GLU A 136 0.61 8.42 -19.78
C GLU A 136 0.33 9.77 -20.43
N THR A 137 0.25 10.82 -19.62
CA THR A 137 0.02 12.18 -20.08
C THR A 137 1.29 12.99 -19.93
N TRP A 138 1.60 13.78 -20.94
CA TRP A 138 2.73 14.70 -21.00
C TRP A 138 2.20 16.09 -21.34
N TYR A 139 2.86 17.12 -20.84
CA TYR A 139 2.39 18.50 -20.95
C TYR A 139 3.53 19.48 -21.18
N SER A 140 3.26 20.58 -21.89
CA SER A 140 4.13 21.74 -21.95
C SER A 140 3.32 23.03 -21.86
N ASN A 141 3.87 23.99 -21.11
CA ASN A 141 3.32 25.34 -20.95
C ASN A 141 3.83 26.35 -22.00
N SER A 142 4.64 25.90 -22.96
CA SER A 142 5.11 26.70 -24.08
C SER A 142 5.15 25.86 -25.35
N ASP A 143 4.88 26.50 -26.49
CA ASP A 143 5.06 25.96 -27.83
C ASP A 143 6.52 25.61 -28.17
N THR A 144 7.48 26.12 -27.39
CA THR A 144 8.93 25.90 -27.60
C THR A 144 9.62 25.14 -26.47
N ALA A 145 8.95 24.91 -25.34
CA ALA A 145 9.53 24.12 -24.25
C ALA A 145 9.55 22.62 -24.61
N ASN A 146 10.22 21.80 -23.81
CA ASN A 146 10.12 20.35 -23.96
C ASN A 146 8.90 19.83 -23.17
N PRO A 147 8.12 18.87 -23.71
CA PRO A 147 7.08 18.19 -22.95
C PRO A 147 7.65 17.56 -21.67
N GLN A 148 6.94 17.69 -20.56
CA GLN A 148 7.26 17.05 -19.29
C GLN A 148 6.17 16.02 -18.93
N PRO A 149 6.52 14.91 -18.25
CA PRO A 149 5.53 13.94 -17.82
C PRO A 149 4.60 14.60 -16.81
N LYS A 150 3.29 14.38 -16.98
CA LYS A 150 2.32 14.73 -15.95
C LYS A 150 2.56 13.77 -14.78
N PRO A 151 2.82 14.29 -13.57
CA PRO A 151 3.02 13.45 -12.40
C PRO A 151 1.80 12.56 -12.18
N LYS A 152 2.01 11.25 -12.10
CA LYS A 152 1.00 10.28 -11.65
C LYS A 152 1.27 9.96 -10.18
N GLY A 153 0.22 9.88 -9.38
CA GLY A 153 0.35 9.80 -7.92
C GLY A 153 0.71 11.19 -7.37
N LEU A 154 -0.32 11.97 -7.03
CA LEU A 154 -0.10 13.21 -6.30
C LEU A 154 0.14 12.80 -4.86
N ALA A 155 1.32 13.13 -4.32
CA ALA A 155 1.64 12.85 -2.93
C ALA A 155 0.50 13.36 -2.05
N GLN A 156 -0.15 12.45 -1.32
CA GLN A 156 -1.17 12.82 -0.35
C GLN A 156 -0.59 13.85 0.62
N ASN A 157 -1.43 14.80 1.03
CA ASN A 157 -1.10 15.88 1.95
C ASN A 157 0.06 16.79 1.47
N THR A 158 0.16 17.01 0.16
CA THR A 158 1.05 18.02 -0.41
C THR A 158 0.26 19.13 -1.10
N ALA A 159 0.82 20.34 -1.11
CA ALA A 159 0.43 21.40 -2.01
C ALA A 159 1.43 21.44 -3.17
N ARG A 160 0.94 21.38 -4.41
CA ARG A 160 1.80 21.39 -5.59
C ARG A 160 1.18 22.28 -6.65
N VAL A 161 1.79 23.43 -6.89
CA VAL A 161 1.34 24.34 -7.96
C VAL A 161 2.21 24.26 -9.18
N VAL A 162 1.57 24.23 -10.35
CA VAL A 162 2.21 24.19 -11.66
C VAL A 162 1.59 25.24 -12.56
N VAL A 163 2.41 25.88 -13.39
CA VAL A 163 1.92 26.80 -14.43
C VAL A 163 1.38 25.94 -15.57
N VAL A 164 0.07 26.03 -15.83
CA VAL A 164 -0.65 25.29 -16.88
C VAL A 164 -1.03 26.18 -18.08
N GLY A 165 -0.66 27.45 -18.04
CA GLY A 165 -0.79 28.36 -19.16
C GLY A 165 -0.16 29.73 -18.87
N GLN A 166 0.24 30.43 -19.91
CA GLN A 166 0.71 31.80 -19.87
C GLN A 166 0.43 32.56 -21.17
N GLU A 167 0.05 33.83 -21.03
CA GLU A 167 0.04 34.84 -22.09
C GLU A 167 0.76 36.07 -21.54
N VAL A 168 2.09 36.03 -21.59
CA VAL A 168 2.96 37.02 -20.96
C VAL A 168 3.96 37.54 -21.99
N GLY A 169 4.20 38.85 -21.99
CA GLY A 169 5.18 39.49 -22.85
C GLY A 169 5.56 40.90 -22.38
N PRO A 170 6.54 41.54 -23.03
CA PRO A 170 6.88 42.93 -22.73
C PRO A 170 5.71 43.86 -23.07
N ASP A 171 5.33 44.71 -22.12
CA ASP A 171 4.33 45.76 -22.31
C ASP A 171 4.94 47.03 -22.95
N LYS A 172 4.11 48.08 -23.12
CA LYS A 172 4.56 49.36 -23.67
C LYS A 172 5.64 50.06 -22.83
N ALA A 173 5.76 49.74 -21.55
CA ALA A 173 6.79 50.24 -20.65
C ALA A 173 8.04 49.34 -20.60
N ASN A 174 8.10 48.31 -21.47
CA ASN A 174 9.10 47.26 -21.48
C ASN A 174 9.18 46.49 -20.15
N GLN A 175 8.05 46.30 -19.47
CA GLN A 175 7.91 45.44 -18.30
C GLN A 175 7.24 44.13 -18.72
N LEU A 176 7.61 43.01 -18.11
CA LEU A 176 6.96 41.75 -18.43
C LEU A 176 5.57 41.71 -17.79
N ALA A 177 4.51 41.65 -18.59
CA ALA A 177 3.13 41.67 -18.12
C ALA A 177 2.22 40.74 -18.93
N GLY A 178 1.08 40.37 -18.34
CA GLY A 178 0.10 39.50 -19.00
C GLY A 178 -0.71 38.68 -18.00
N GLN A 179 -1.00 37.43 -18.36
CA GLN A 179 -1.75 36.50 -17.52
C GLN A 179 -1.04 35.14 -17.42
N VAL A 180 -1.15 34.49 -16.26
CA VAL A 180 -0.68 33.13 -16.04
C VAL A 180 -1.81 32.29 -15.44
N ARG A 181 -2.00 31.08 -15.94
CA ARG A 181 -2.92 30.09 -15.40
C ARG A 181 -2.14 29.06 -14.61
N VAL A 182 -2.54 28.87 -13.36
CA VAL A 182 -1.87 27.98 -12.41
C VAL A 182 -2.87 26.97 -11.89
N ARG A 183 -2.43 25.70 -11.79
CA ARG A 183 -3.19 24.61 -11.20
C ARG A 183 -2.52 24.19 -9.89
N ASN A 184 -3.30 23.99 -8.84
CA ASN A 184 -2.86 23.22 -7.69
C ASN A 184 -3.20 21.74 -7.93
N GLU A 185 -2.19 20.95 -8.24
CA GLU A 185 -2.29 19.50 -8.37
C GLU A 185 -2.21 18.80 -7.01
N GLY A 186 -1.84 19.49 -5.94
CA GLY A 186 -1.83 18.92 -4.59
C GLY A 186 -3.21 18.64 -4.02
N SER A 187 -3.24 17.83 -2.97
CA SER A 187 -4.44 17.52 -2.16
C SER A 187 -4.70 18.57 -1.07
N LEU A 188 -3.71 19.41 -0.74
CA LEU A 188 -3.86 20.55 0.18
C LEU A 188 -4.00 21.88 -0.56
N GLU A 189 -4.62 22.87 0.08
CA GLU A 189 -4.60 24.27 -0.37
C GLU A 189 -3.14 24.76 -0.44
N ALA A 190 -2.73 25.26 -1.61
CA ALA A 190 -1.45 25.95 -1.77
C ALA A 190 -1.55 27.35 -1.16
N LYS A 191 -0.56 27.71 -0.33
CA LYS A 191 -0.48 29.00 0.37
C LYS A 191 0.86 29.67 0.05
N ASP A 192 0.89 31.00 0.12
CA ASP A 192 2.04 31.84 -0.20
C ASP A 192 2.67 31.53 -1.57
N VAL A 193 1.83 31.21 -2.55
CA VAL A 193 2.26 30.92 -3.92
C VAL A 193 2.96 32.14 -4.51
N LYS A 194 4.16 31.91 -5.04
CA LYS A 194 4.99 32.91 -5.71
C LYS A 194 5.15 32.58 -7.18
N LEU A 195 5.27 33.61 -8.00
CA LEU A 195 5.69 33.48 -9.39
C LEU A 195 7.19 33.73 -9.47
N GLN A 196 7.91 32.81 -10.10
CA GLN A 196 9.30 33.00 -10.48
C GLN A 196 9.39 33.17 -11.99
N VAL A 197 10.09 34.21 -12.43
CA VAL A 197 10.41 34.49 -13.82
C VAL A 197 11.91 34.42 -13.99
N ILE A 198 12.38 33.54 -14.86
CA ILE A 198 13.80 33.35 -15.18
C ILE A 198 14.04 33.89 -16.58
N TYR A 199 14.94 34.86 -16.71
CA TYR A 199 15.33 35.44 -18.00
C TYR A 199 16.53 34.69 -18.56
N TRP A 200 16.43 34.29 -19.83
CA TRP A 200 17.46 33.55 -20.54
C TRP A 200 17.98 34.37 -21.73
N GLY A 201 19.29 34.48 -21.82
CA GLY A 201 20.02 35.05 -22.94
C GLY A 201 20.96 34.02 -23.57
N GLU A 202 21.90 34.51 -24.38
CA GLU A 202 22.94 33.71 -25.01
C GLU A 202 24.32 34.30 -24.63
N ASP A 203 25.30 33.42 -24.41
CA ASP A 203 26.69 33.84 -24.28
C ASP A 203 27.35 34.06 -25.65
N LYS A 204 28.64 34.42 -25.67
CA LYS A 204 29.41 34.66 -26.91
C LYS A 204 29.51 33.42 -27.81
N ALA A 205 29.31 32.23 -27.27
CA ALA A 205 29.33 30.96 -28.00
C ALA A 205 27.92 30.51 -28.45
N GLY A 206 26.89 31.33 -28.22
CA GLY A 206 25.49 31.01 -28.55
C GLY A 206 24.84 30.03 -27.56
N LYS A 207 25.45 29.78 -26.39
CA LYS A 207 24.88 28.89 -25.38
C LYS A 207 23.87 29.64 -24.51
N LYS A 208 22.72 29.01 -24.24
CA LYS A 208 21.69 29.53 -23.34
C LYS A 208 22.23 29.73 -21.92
N VAL A 209 22.16 30.96 -21.41
CA VAL A 209 22.61 31.34 -20.06
C VAL A 209 21.54 32.13 -19.31
N LYS A 210 21.46 31.94 -17.99
CA LYS A 210 20.56 32.70 -17.12
C LYS A 210 21.11 34.13 -16.99
N ILE A 211 20.33 35.12 -17.37
CA ILE A 211 20.74 36.54 -17.35
C ILE A 211 20.01 37.36 -16.29
N GLY A 212 19.01 36.77 -15.64
CA GLY A 212 18.28 37.41 -14.55
C GLY A 212 17.19 36.50 -14.00
N GLU A 213 16.68 36.87 -12.84
CA GLU A 213 15.48 36.27 -12.27
C GLU A 213 14.71 37.28 -11.44
N TRP A 214 13.40 37.04 -11.33
CA TRP A 214 12.54 37.75 -10.42
C TRP A 214 11.60 36.75 -9.75
N THR A 215 11.34 36.95 -8.45
CA THR A 215 10.36 36.17 -7.70
C THR A 215 9.47 37.11 -6.91
N GLY A 216 8.15 36.94 -7.01
CA GLY A 216 7.18 37.76 -6.28
C GLY A 216 5.88 37.01 -5.99
N PRO A 217 4.99 37.59 -5.17
CA PRO A 217 3.71 36.97 -4.83
C PRO A 217 2.81 36.82 -6.08
N LEU A 218 2.01 35.76 -6.11
CA LEU A 218 1.01 35.53 -7.16
C LEU A 218 -0.40 35.72 -6.60
N GLY A 219 -1.08 36.81 -6.98
CA GLY A 219 -2.42 37.12 -6.47
C GLY A 219 -2.45 37.23 -4.94
N ASN A 220 -3.42 36.57 -4.31
CA ASN A 220 -3.51 36.42 -2.85
C ASN A 220 -2.64 35.27 -2.29
N GLY A 221 -1.86 34.61 -3.14
CA GLY A 221 -0.99 33.48 -2.78
C GLY A 221 -1.73 32.19 -2.48
N ARG A 222 -3.03 32.07 -2.75
CA ARG A 222 -3.82 30.88 -2.40
C ARG A 222 -4.47 30.21 -3.59
N ILE A 223 -4.31 28.88 -3.71
CA ILE A 223 -4.95 28.07 -4.76
C ILE A 223 -5.54 26.80 -4.13
N PRO A 224 -6.88 26.62 -4.13
CA PRO A 224 -7.50 25.42 -3.54
C PRO A 224 -7.08 24.12 -4.24
N PRO A 225 -7.15 22.96 -3.57
CA PRO A 225 -6.72 21.68 -4.13
C PRO A 225 -7.54 21.31 -5.37
N GLY A 226 -6.85 20.80 -6.40
CA GLY A 226 -7.43 20.42 -7.69
C GLY A 226 -7.99 21.59 -8.52
N LYS A 227 -7.86 22.85 -8.06
CA LYS A 227 -8.38 24.02 -8.77
C LYS A 227 -7.35 24.66 -9.66
N GLU A 228 -7.88 25.30 -10.71
CA GLU A 228 -7.14 26.13 -11.65
C GLU A 228 -7.61 27.57 -11.53
N GLN A 229 -6.67 28.49 -11.58
CA GLN A 229 -6.94 29.93 -11.49
C GLN A 229 -6.01 30.70 -12.42
N THR A 230 -6.55 31.76 -13.02
CA THR A 230 -5.79 32.68 -13.86
C THR A 230 -5.50 33.96 -13.09
N PHE A 231 -4.25 34.41 -13.14
CA PHE A 231 -3.76 35.56 -12.41
C PHE A 231 -3.17 36.59 -13.38
N PRO A 232 -3.46 37.89 -13.20
CA PRO A 232 -2.72 38.94 -13.88
C PRO A 232 -1.29 39.00 -13.33
N VAL A 233 -0.33 39.23 -14.21
CA VAL A 233 1.09 39.34 -13.87
C VAL A 233 1.63 40.66 -14.37
N LYS A 234 2.41 41.32 -13.52
CA LYS A 234 3.23 42.46 -13.88
C LYS A 234 4.54 42.42 -13.08
N VAL A 235 5.62 42.09 -13.78
CA VAL A 235 6.96 42.01 -13.17
C VAL A 235 7.53 43.42 -13.06
N PRO A 236 7.95 43.85 -11.86
CA PRO A 236 8.60 45.15 -11.68
C PRO A 236 9.97 45.18 -12.36
N GLY A 237 10.32 46.34 -12.91
CA GLY A 237 11.58 46.54 -13.63
C GLY A 237 11.45 46.26 -15.12
N ARG A 238 12.44 46.73 -15.88
CA ARG A 238 12.46 46.54 -17.35
C ARG A 238 12.97 45.14 -17.70
N VAL A 239 12.40 44.55 -18.74
CA VAL A 239 12.90 43.30 -19.31
C VAL A 239 14.36 43.50 -19.76
N PRO A 240 15.29 42.61 -19.36
CA PRO A 240 16.70 42.71 -19.77
C PRO A 240 16.85 42.75 -21.30
N VAL A 241 17.66 43.69 -21.79
CA VAL A 241 17.85 43.90 -23.26
C VAL A 241 18.43 42.65 -23.94
N ALA A 242 19.26 41.88 -23.24
CA ALA A 242 19.87 40.66 -23.76
C ALA A 242 18.94 39.42 -23.73
N MET A 243 17.69 39.57 -23.29
CA MET A 243 16.74 38.46 -23.19
C MET A 243 16.40 37.92 -24.58
N LYS A 244 16.60 36.60 -24.75
CA LYS A 244 16.11 35.85 -25.91
C LYS A 244 14.80 35.14 -25.61
N THR A 245 14.66 34.63 -24.39
CA THR A 245 13.46 33.94 -23.92
C THR A 245 13.35 34.04 -22.40
N PHE A 246 12.22 33.64 -21.84
CA PHE A 246 11.99 33.58 -20.40
C PHE A 246 11.23 32.32 -20.03
N GLU A 247 11.29 31.95 -18.75
CA GLU A 247 10.59 30.81 -18.18
C GLU A 247 9.81 31.28 -16.96
N ILE A 248 8.55 30.85 -16.83
CA ILE A 248 7.70 31.15 -15.67
C ILE A 248 7.45 29.86 -14.89
N ARG A 249 7.66 29.93 -13.57
CA ARG A 249 7.36 28.86 -12.62
C ARG A 249 6.46 29.39 -11.51
N ALA A 250 5.59 28.52 -11.01
CA ALA A 250 4.89 28.73 -9.75
C ALA A 250 5.68 28.03 -8.65
N LEU A 251 5.98 28.75 -7.58
CA LEU A 251 6.65 28.23 -6.40
C LEU A 251 5.63 28.15 -5.26
N CYS A 252 5.57 26.99 -4.62
CA CYS A 252 4.83 26.78 -3.37
C CYS A 252 5.86 26.45 -2.29
N PRO A 253 5.78 27.07 -1.10
CA PRO A 253 6.37 26.46 0.08
C PRO A 253 5.78 25.07 0.27
N GLU A 254 6.63 24.11 0.62
CA GLU A 254 6.16 22.78 1.04
C GLU A 254 5.33 22.91 2.32
N ALA A 255 4.31 22.05 2.46
CA ALA A 255 3.58 21.96 3.71
C ALA A 255 4.55 21.55 4.84
N ALA A 256 4.23 21.88 6.09
CA ALA A 256 5.00 21.35 7.21
C ALA A 256 5.06 19.82 7.14
N LEU A 257 6.21 19.24 7.47
CA LEU A 257 6.44 17.80 7.36
C LEU A 257 5.34 17.00 8.06
N GLU A 258 4.93 17.45 9.25
CA GLU A 258 3.85 16.87 10.04
C GLU A 258 2.52 16.81 9.28
N THR A 259 2.23 17.83 8.47
CA THR A 259 1.04 17.83 7.60
C THR A 259 1.20 16.82 6.46
N GLN A 260 2.37 16.78 5.82
CA GLN A 260 2.65 15.83 4.73
C GLN A 260 2.53 14.36 5.18
N MET A 261 2.92 14.07 6.41
CA MET A 261 2.87 12.71 6.98
C MET A 261 1.53 12.34 7.61
N SER A 262 0.65 13.32 7.86
CA SER A 262 -0.69 13.04 8.38
C SER A 262 -1.56 12.34 7.31
N GLY A 263 -2.68 11.73 7.70
CA GLY A 263 -3.58 11.00 6.81
C GLY A 263 -3.27 9.50 6.73
N GLY A 264 -3.49 8.93 5.54
CA GLY A 264 -3.43 7.50 5.29
C GLY A 264 -4.73 6.78 5.65
N GLU A 265 -5.12 5.83 4.81
CA GLU A 265 -6.30 4.97 4.98
C GLU A 265 -5.86 3.58 5.42
N PHE A 266 -6.79 2.80 5.98
CA PHE A 266 -6.52 1.39 6.25
C PHE A 266 -6.28 0.63 4.94
N ALA A 267 -5.14 -0.08 4.87
CA ALA A 267 -4.82 -0.97 3.76
C ALA A 267 -5.65 -2.27 3.82
N ASN A 268 -6.38 -2.51 4.92
CA ASN A 268 -7.20 -3.70 5.15
C ASN A 268 -6.37 -4.99 5.11
N ILE A 269 -5.15 -4.92 5.63
CA ILE A 269 -4.25 -6.07 5.70
C ILE A 269 -4.71 -7.03 6.81
N LYS A 270 -4.30 -8.30 6.71
CA LYS A 270 -4.58 -9.33 7.72
C LYS A 270 -3.57 -9.27 8.86
N ASP A 271 -3.39 -8.09 9.43
CA ASP A 271 -2.47 -7.79 10.53
C ASP A 271 -2.94 -6.55 11.30
N LEU A 272 -2.24 -6.16 12.37
CA LEU A 272 -2.43 -4.84 12.96
C LEU A 272 -1.94 -3.74 12.00
N GLU A 273 -2.75 -2.70 11.87
CA GLU A 273 -2.43 -1.54 11.06
C GLU A 273 -2.84 -0.25 11.78
N ALA A 274 -2.11 0.83 11.51
CA ALA A 274 -2.46 2.17 11.97
C ALA A 274 -2.65 3.10 10.78
N ALA A 275 -3.75 3.85 10.79
CA ALA A 275 -4.14 4.79 9.74
C ALA A 275 -4.66 6.10 10.35
N HIS A 276 -5.09 7.03 9.49
CA HIS A 276 -5.65 8.33 9.87
C HIS A 276 -4.73 9.12 10.81
N TRP A 277 -3.44 9.08 10.52
CA TRP A 277 -2.41 9.72 11.33
C TRP A 277 -2.62 11.23 11.37
N LYS A 278 -2.33 11.85 12.51
CA LYS A 278 -2.24 13.31 12.65
C LYS A 278 -1.03 13.62 13.50
N PHE A 279 -0.18 14.47 12.97
CA PHE A 279 1.04 14.92 13.63
C PHE A 279 0.94 16.42 13.88
N LYS A 280 1.25 16.87 15.09
CA LYS A 280 1.18 18.28 15.47
C LYS A 280 2.29 18.63 16.44
N ARG A 281 3.13 19.62 16.10
CA ARG A 281 4.12 20.14 17.05
C ARG A 281 3.42 20.88 18.20
N VAL A 282 3.83 20.60 19.43
CA VAL A 282 3.28 21.16 20.66
C VAL A 282 4.38 21.63 21.62
N GLY A 283 3.99 22.39 22.64
CA GLY A 283 4.87 23.00 23.64
C GLY A 283 5.45 24.37 23.21
N ASP A 284 5.99 25.12 24.18
CA ASP A 284 6.41 26.53 24.03
C ASP A 284 7.48 26.78 22.95
N LYS A 285 8.22 25.74 22.57
CA LYS A 285 9.26 25.77 21.53
C LYS A 285 8.97 24.84 20.35
N GLN A 286 7.75 24.29 20.25
CA GLN A 286 7.40 23.27 19.24
C GLN A 286 8.38 22.08 19.22
N GLN A 287 8.93 21.75 20.40
CA GLN A 287 9.95 20.71 20.56
C GLN A 287 9.34 19.31 20.71
N ASP A 288 8.07 19.23 21.10
CA ASP A 288 7.33 17.99 21.29
C ASP A 288 6.40 17.74 20.09
N LEU A 289 6.03 16.49 19.87
CA LEU A 289 5.12 16.09 18.81
C LEU A 289 3.93 15.33 19.40
N GLU A 290 2.74 15.89 19.27
CA GLU A 290 1.49 15.19 19.49
C GLU A 290 1.17 14.33 18.26
N VAL A 291 0.88 13.06 18.51
CA VAL A 291 0.55 12.08 17.48
C VAL A 291 -0.80 11.47 17.82
N SER A 292 -1.72 11.44 16.87
CA SER A 292 -2.96 10.68 16.96
C SER A 292 -3.15 9.80 15.74
N CYS A 293 -3.66 8.59 15.91
CA CYS A 293 -4.00 7.69 14.81
C CYS A 293 -5.14 6.77 15.21
N GLU A 294 -5.64 5.98 14.27
CA GLU A 294 -6.55 4.87 14.54
C GLU A 294 -5.81 3.56 14.33
N VAL A 295 -5.89 2.66 15.30
CA VAL A 295 -5.30 1.32 15.25
C VAL A 295 -6.40 0.32 15.00
N ARG A 296 -6.23 -0.52 13.99
CA ARG A 296 -7.15 -1.60 13.64
C ARG A 296 -6.49 -2.96 13.85
N ASN A 297 -7.25 -3.89 14.40
CA ASN A 297 -6.90 -5.29 14.40
C ASN A 297 -7.47 -6.00 13.15
N GLY A 298 -6.64 -6.21 12.12
CA GLY A 298 -6.98 -6.99 10.93
C GLY A 298 -6.85 -8.50 11.11
N LEU A 299 -6.38 -8.97 12.27
CA LEU A 299 -6.30 -10.39 12.60
C LEU A 299 -7.68 -10.92 12.99
N ASN A 300 -7.86 -12.22 12.81
CA ASN A 300 -9.07 -12.96 13.17
C ASN A 300 -9.09 -13.43 14.63
N VAL A 301 -8.25 -12.82 15.48
CA VAL A 301 -8.10 -13.16 16.91
C VAL A 301 -8.06 -11.88 17.74
N GLU A 302 -8.45 -11.95 19.00
CA GLU A 302 -8.25 -10.85 19.94
C GLU A 302 -6.75 -10.69 20.25
N VAL A 303 -6.26 -9.46 20.19
CA VAL A 303 -4.89 -9.12 20.55
C VAL A 303 -4.85 -8.32 21.85
N ARG A 304 -3.81 -8.56 22.64
CA ARG A 304 -3.59 -8.01 23.98
C ARG A 304 -2.21 -7.37 24.06
N ASP A 305 -2.01 -6.54 25.07
CA ASP A 305 -0.74 -5.86 25.34
C ASP A 305 -0.18 -5.13 24.10
N VAL A 306 -1.08 -4.57 23.29
CA VAL A 306 -0.72 -3.98 22.00
C VAL A 306 0.11 -2.73 22.22
N ARG A 307 1.32 -2.75 21.69
CA ARG A 307 2.29 -1.66 21.72
C ARG A 307 2.57 -1.19 20.30
N LEU A 308 2.16 0.03 20.01
CA LEU A 308 2.52 0.75 18.80
C LEU A 308 3.90 1.38 18.98
N ASN A 309 4.88 0.90 18.21
CA ASN A 309 6.22 1.46 18.16
C ASN A 309 6.35 2.39 16.95
N ILE A 310 6.97 3.54 17.15
CA ILE A 310 7.21 4.54 16.11
C ILE A 310 8.67 4.96 16.15
N ASP A 311 9.36 4.73 15.04
CA ASP A 311 10.74 5.12 14.82
C ASP A 311 10.79 6.32 13.89
N PHE A 312 11.27 7.47 14.40
CA PHE A 312 11.50 8.68 13.62
C PHE A 312 12.88 8.63 12.97
N ILE A 313 12.92 9.02 11.70
CA ILE A 313 14.05 8.79 10.81
C ILE A 313 14.50 10.12 10.22
N SER A 314 15.82 10.32 10.13
CA SER A 314 16.42 11.40 9.34
C SER A 314 17.24 10.84 8.18
N ASN A 315 17.25 11.58 7.08
CA ASN A 315 17.97 11.31 5.83
C ASN A 315 19.11 12.31 5.59
N GLU A 316 19.79 12.77 6.64
CA GLU A 316 20.95 13.65 6.48
C GLU A 316 22.08 12.97 5.68
N ASN A 317 22.61 13.69 4.69
CA ASN A 317 23.67 13.22 3.79
C ASN A 317 23.32 11.94 3.00
N GLY A 318 22.03 11.70 2.75
CA GLY A 318 21.55 10.51 2.04
C GLY A 318 21.66 9.22 2.85
N LYS A 319 21.99 9.30 4.15
CA LYS A 319 22.03 8.16 5.05
C LYS A 319 20.79 8.16 5.94
N ARG A 320 20.01 7.10 5.82
CA ARG A 320 18.84 6.86 6.67
C ARG A 320 19.29 6.49 8.08
N THR A 321 18.94 7.29 9.07
CA THR A 321 19.31 7.10 10.47
C THR A 321 18.11 7.28 11.39
N LYS A 322 17.97 6.39 12.37
CA LYS A 322 16.95 6.54 13.40
C LYS A 322 17.37 7.62 14.39
N VAL A 323 16.53 8.64 14.57
CA VAL A 323 16.80 9.76 15.48
C VAL A 323 16.07 9.61 16.81
N LYS A 324 14.91 8.93 16.84
CA LYS A 324 14.15 8.68 18.07
C LYS A 324 13.17 7.53 17.90
N SER A 325 12.87 6.83 19.00
CA SER A 325 11.81 5.82 19.09
C SER A 325 10.79 6.22 20.15
N HIS A 326 9.52 5.90 19.93
CA HIS A 326 8.47 6.00 20.94
C HIS A 326 7.62 4.73 20.92
N ALA A 327 7.22 4.26 22.09
CA ALA A 327 6.33 3.11 22.25
C ALA A 327 5.09 3.54 23.01
N HIS A 328 3.93 3.40 22.39
CA HIS A 328 2.63 3.67 22.98
C HIS A 328 1.89 2.36 23.23
N VAL A 329 1.46 2.14 24.48
CA VAL A 329 0.69 0.95 24.86
C VAL A 329 -0.78 1.31 24.84
N LEU A 330 -1.56 0.53 24.08
CA LEU A 330 -3.02 0.64 24.06
C LEU A 330 -3.60 0.11 25.38
N SER A 331 -4.58 0.83 25.91
CA SER A 331 -5.13 0.57 27.24
C SER A 331 -6.01 -0.67 27.33
N ALA A 332 -6.48 -1.21 26.21
CA ALA A 332 -7.39 -2.35 26.16
C ALA A 332 -7.01 -3.33 25.05
N PRO A 333 -7.36 -4.62 25.19
CA PRO A 333 -7.33 -5.59 24.10
C PRO A 333 -8.14 -5.10 22.89
N LEU A 334 -7.74 -5.52 21.69
CA LEU A 334 -8.51 -5.27 20.47
C LEU A 334 -9.10 -6.58 19.92
N LYS A 335 -10.41 -6.62 19.75
CA LYS A 335 -11.10 -7.73 19.07
C LYS A 335 -10.81 -7.73 17.58
N SER A 336 -11.03 -8.88 16.94
CA SER A 336 -10.92 -9.02 15.49
C SER A 336 -11.79 -7.98 14.77
N GLY A 337 -11.18 -7.20 13.88
CA GLY A 337 -11.83 -6.14 13.11
C GLY A 337 -12.10 -4.85 13.87
N GLU A 338 -11.77 -4.78 15.16
CA GLU A 338 -11.98 -3.58 15.97
C GLU A 338 -11.01 -2.47 15.59
N VAL A 339 -11.49 -1.22 15.66
CA VAL A 339 -10.73 0.01 15.42
C VAL A 339 -10.81 0.88 16.66
N VAL A 340 -9.65 1.32 17.16
CA VAL A 340 -9.56 2.16 18.36
C VAL A 340 -8.66 3.37 18.10
N PRO A 341 -9.00 4.56 18.63
CA PRO A 341 -8.11 5.71 18.55
C PRO A 341 -6.93 5.58 19.52
N ALA A 342 -5.76 6.03 19.09
CA ALA A 342 -4.57 6.19 19.92
C ALA A 342 -4.10 7.65 19.86
N THR A 343 -3.70 8.21 20.99
CA THR A 343 -3.16 9.58 21.06
C THR A 343 -2.08 9.66 22.13
N PHE A 344 -0.92 10.21 21.79
CA PHE A 344 0.23 10.32 22.68
C PHE A 344 1.16 11.48 22.26
N THR A 345 2.09 11.83 23.14
CA THR A 345 3.05 12.91 22.90
C THR A 345 4.48 12.38 22.96
N VAL A 346 5.25 12.67 21.92
CA VAL A 346 6.67 12.38 21.82
C VAL A 346 7.44 13.63 22.25
N GLN A 347 8.01 13.59 23.45
CA GLN A 347 8.74 14.73 24.01
C GLN A 347 10.11 14.91 23.37
N GLY A 348 10.54 16.14 23.10
CA GLY A 348 11.87 16.51 22.61
C GLY A 348 12.27 15.73 21.36
N LEU A 349 11.45 15.79 20.31
CA LEU A 349 11.72 15.12 19.05
C LEU A 349 12.66 15.98 18.18
N PRO A 350 13.87 15.49 17.87
CA PRO A 350 14.80 16.18 16.97
C PRO A 350 14.23 16.40 15.57
N LYS A 351 14.99 17.09 14.71
CA LYS A 351 14.67 17.13 13.27
C LYS A 351 14.64 15.71 12.71
N TYR A 352 13.63 15.44 11.90
CA TYR A 352 13.40 14.16 11.24
C TYR A 352 12.81 14.43 9.85
N ASP A 353 12.83 13.42 8.99
CA ASP A 353 12.38 13.48 7.60
C ASP A 353 11.28 12.44 7.31
N GLY A 354 11.04 11.48 8.22
CA GLY A 354 9.98 10.49 8.10
C GLY A 354 9.82 9.62 9.36
N TYR A 355 8.91 8.67 9.31
CA TYR A 355 8.68 7.71 10.40
C TYR A 355 8.44 6.30 9.86
N GLU A 356 8.68 5.30 10.70
CA GLU A 356 8.27 3.92 10.54
C GLU A 356 7.42 3.51 11.74
N CYS A 357 6.43 2.64 11.52
CA CYS A 357 5.63 2.08 12.60
C CYS A 357 5.69 0.55 12.59
N SER A 358 5.62 -0.02 13.78
CA SER A 358 5.50 -1.46 14.00
C SER A 358 4.66 -1.75 15.24
N PHE A 359 4.19 -2.98 15.37
CA PHE A 359 3.42 -3.41 16.52
C PHE A 359 4.13 -4.56 17.23
N ASP A 360 4.23 -4.47 18.55
CA ASP A 360 4.40 -5.64 19.41
C ASP A 360 3.05 -5.93 20.06
N PHE A 361 2.62 -7.18 20.07
CA PHE A 361 1.37 -7.58 20.71
C PHE A 361 1.46 -9.02 21.19
N GLY A 362 0.74 -9.31 22.27
CA GLY A 362 0.37 -10.66 22.60
C GLY A 362 -0.84 -11.06 21.77
N THR A 363 -0.81 -12.20 21.11
CA THR A 363 -2.06 -12.86 20.77
C THR A 363 -2.55 -13.52 22.05
N GLY A 364 -3.80 -13.23 22.46
CA GLY A 364 -4.50 -14.28 23.19
C GLY A 364 -4.49 -15.46 22.23
N GLU A 365 -3.91 -16.60 22.62
CA GLU A 365 -3.67 -17.72 21.70
C GLU A 365 -4.85 -17.87 20.74
N ALA A 366 -4.53 -17.91 19.44
CA ALA A 366 -5.53 -18.20 18.43
C ALA A 366 -6.29 -19.43 18.90
N GLN A 367 -7.56 -19.25 19.29
CA GLN A 367 -8.52 -20.32 19.13
C GLN A 367 -8.48 -20.61 17.64
N ALA A 368 -7.71 -21.63 17.25
CA ALA A 368 -7.97 -22.37 16.03
C ALA A 368 -9.48 -22.52 16.00
N ILE A 369 -10.14 -21.99 14.96
CA ILE A 369 -11.59 -21.97 14.83
C ILE A 369 -12.10 -23.32 15.33
N GLU A 370 -12.57 -23.33 16.58
CA GLU A 370 -12.96 -24.53 17.25
C GLU A 370 -14.28 -24.83 16.57
N LYS A 371 -14.24 -25.76 15.62
CA LYS A 371 -15.45 -26.40 15.14
C LYS A 371 -16.04 -27.00 16.41
N LYS A 372 -17.00 -26.31 17.06
CA LYS A 372 -17.66 -26.71 18.32
C LYS A 372 -17.82 -28.21 18.27
N PRO A 373 -16.94 -28.98 18.94
CA PRO A 373 -16.90 -30.38 18.64
C PRO A 373 -18.13 -30.94 19.35
N ALA A 374 -19.00 -31.66 18.65
CA ALA A 374 -20.28 -32.15 19.16
C ALA A 374 -20.18 -32.61 20.63
N ALA A 375 -21.03 -32.08 21.52
CA ALA A 375 -20.94 -32.33 22.95
C ALA A 375 -20.79 -33.85 23.20
N PRO A 376 -19.77 -34.30 23.96
CA PRO A 376 -19.66 -35.70 24.31
C PRO A 376 -20.94 -36.14 25.03
N GLN A 377 -21.48 -37.31 24.68
CA GLN A 377 -22.66 -37.84 25.36
C GLN A 377 -22.28 -38.21 26.79
N PHE A 378 -22.70 -37.38 27.75
CA PHE A 378 -22.66 -37.74 29.17
C PHE A 378 -23.54 -38.97 29.42
N ARG A 379 -23.14 -39.80 30.39
CA ARG A 379 -23.90 -41.01 30.74
C ARG A 379 -25.10 -40.70 31.63
N ASN A 380 -25.35 -39.41 31.90
CA ASN A 380 -26.40 -38.91 32.77
C ASN A 380 -26.39 -39.54 34.16
N GLN A 381 -25.20 -39.75 34.72
CA GLN A 381 -25.05 -40.33 36.05
C GLN A 381 -25.48 -39.32 37.13
N ALA A 382 -25.86 -39.85 38.30
CA ALA A 382 -26.25 -39.06 39.47
C ALA A 382 -25.05 -38.46 40.24
N ALA A 383 -23.87 -38.42 39.62
CA ALA A 383 -22.62 -37.93 40.18
C ALA A 383 -21.97 -36.90 39.25
N VAL A 384 -20.92 -36.21 39.73
CA VAL A 384 -20.11 -35.34 38.87
C VAL A 384 -19.35 -36.19 37.87
N GLU A 385 -19.51 -35.89 36.58
CA GLU A 385 -18.85 -36.59 35.48
C GLU A 385 -17.80 -35.67 34.86
N VAL A 386 -16.58 -36.17 34.62
CA VAL A 386 -15.57 -35.48 33.79
C VAL A 386 -15.11 -36.40 32.66
N LEU A 387 -15.29 -35.92 31.44
CA LEU A 387 -14.96 -36.60 30.21
C LEU A 387 -13.77 -35.91 29.55
N ILE A 388 -12.81 -36.70 29.10
CA ILE A 388 -11.73 -36.24 28.23
C ILE A 388 -12.08 -36.69 26.82
N LYS A 389 -12.36 -35.71 25.97
CA LYS A 389 -12.82 -35.93 24.61
C LYS A 389 -11.67 -36.22 23.67
N GLU A 390 -10.60 -35.46 23.80
CA GLU A 390 -9.46 -35.53 22.91
C GLU A 390 -8.20 -35.14 23.68
N VAL A 391 -7.08 -35.81 23.38
CA VAL A 391 -5.76 -35.44 23.87
C VAL A 391 -4.84 -35.33 22.66
N THR A 392 -4.35 -34.12 22.38
CA THR A 392 -3.44 -33.85 21.26
C THR A 392 -2.07 -33.41 21.77
N THR A 393 -1.03 -33.72 21.01
CA THR A 393 0.33 -33.22 21.28
C THR A 393 0.71 -32.25 20.19
N ALA A 394 0.97 -31.00 20.55
CA ALA A 394 1.43 -29.97 19.65
C ALA A 394 2.90 -30.18 19.25
N ALA A 395 3.32 -29.53 18.16
CA ALA A 395 4.65 -29.67 17.60
C ALA A 395 5.77 -29.22 18.56
N ASP A 396 5.49 -28.33 19.50
CA ASP A 396 6.40 -27.88 20.56
C ASP A 396 6.54 -28.89 21.71
N GLY A 397 5.73 -29.95 21.74
CA GLY A 397 5.70 -30.93 22.82
C GLY A 397 4.69 -30.65 23.94
N THR A 398 3.88 -29.60 23.81
CA THR A 398 2.73 -29.35 24.68
C THR A 398 1.65 -30.39 24.44
N VAL A 399 1.08 -30.96 25.50
CA VAL A 399 -0.13 -31.80 25.44
C VAL A 399 -1.35 -30.98 25.83
N LEU A 400 -2.40 -31.04 24.99
CA LEU A 400 -3.69 -30.39 25.20
C LEU A 400 -4.77 -31.45 25.37
N ALA A 401 -5.47 -31.42 26.51
CA ALA A 401 -6.61 -32.28 26.77
C ALA A 401 -7.90 -31.45 26.73
N VAL A 402 -8.81 -31.80 25.81
CA VAL A 402 -10.15 -31.20 25.71
C VAL A 402 -11.08 -31.95 26.66
N CYS A 403 -11.59 -31.25 27.67
CA CYS A 403 -12.38 -31.83 28.74
C CYS A 403 -13.77 -31.20 28.83
N SER A 404 -14.72 -31.98 29.32
CA SER A 404 -16.03 -31.47 29.75
C SER A 404 -16.40 -32.04 31.11
N ALA A 405 -16.94 -31.20 31.98
CA ALA A 405 -17.50 -31.59 33.27
C ALA A 405 -19.01 -31.40 33.27
N ARG A 406 -19.74 -32.28 33.96
CA ARG A 406 -21.18 -32.18 34.18
C ARG A 406 -21.49 -32.37 35.66
N ASN A 407 -22.34 -31.51 36.21
CA ASN A 407 -22.87 -31.70 37.55
C ASN A 407 -24.13 -32.59 37.53
N GLY A 408 -23.96 -33.89 37.80
CA GLY A 408 -25.08 -34.82 37.95
C GLY A 408 -25.75 -34.80 39.34
N LEU A 409 -25.26 -33.99 40.29
CA LEU A 409 -25.83 -33.89 41.63
C LEU A 409 -27.04 -32.94 41.63
N SER A 410 -27.95 -33.11 42.60
CA SER A 410 -29.09 -32.22 42.83
C SER A 410 -28.73 -30.91 43.56
N HIS A 411 -27.43 -30.65 43.76
CA HIS A 411 -26.88 -29.50 44.47
C HIS A 411 -25.79 -28.83 43.64
N GLN A 412 -25.57 -27.54 43.89
CA GLN A 412 -24.49 -26.79 43.23
C GLN A 412 -23.13 -27.39 43.61
N VAL A 413 -22.25 -27.47 42.61
CA VAL A 413 -20.85 -27.88 42.75
C VAL A 413 -19.97 -26.65 42.61
N ARG A 414 -19.04 -26.44 43.54
CA ARG A 414 -18.13 -25.29 43.56
C ARG A 414 -16.69 -25.73 43.85
N ASP A 415 -15.76 -24.81 43.62
CA ASP A 415 -14.32 -25.03 43.82
C ASP A 415 -13.81 -26.31 43.13
N MET A 416 -14.33 -26.58 41.92
CA MET A 416 -13.95 -27.78 41.20
C MET A 416 -12.53 -27.64 40.66
N VAL A 417 -11.68 -28.61 41.02
CA VAL A 417 -10.30 -28.73 40.55
C VAL A 417 -10.17 -30.06 39.83
N VAL A 418 -9.79 -30.00 38.56
CA VAL A 418 -9.53 -31.15 37.71
C VAL A 418 -8.01 -31.32 37.59
N THR A 419 -7.49 -32.39 38.19
CA THR A 419 -6.09 -32.80 38.04
C THR A 419 -6.01 -33.78 36.87
N PHE A 420 -5.31 -33.40 35.80
CA PHE A 420 -5.05 -34.25 34.64
C PHE A 420 -3.61 -34.74 34.68
N ARG A 421 -3.39 -36.06 34.52
CA ARG A 421 -2.06 -36.67 34.60
C ARG A 421 -1.72 -37.40 33.31
N LEU A 422 -0.52 -37.13 32.81
CA LEU A 422 0.13 -37.93 31.77
C LEU A 422 0.90 -39.06 32.45
N LEU A 423 0.78 -40.27 31.92
CA LEU A 423 1.38 -41.48 32.46
C LEU A 423 2.47 -42.00 31.52
N LYS A 424 3.53 -42.57 32.10
CA LYS A 424 4.55 -43.34 31.38
C LYS A 424 4.02 -44.76 31.09
N GLN A 425 4.79 -45.54 30.31
CA GLN A 425 4.45 -46.94 30.01
C GLN A 425 4.30 -47.83 31.25
N ASP A 426 5.02 -47.52 32.34
CA ASP A 426 4.94 -48.23 33.62
C ASP A 426 3.77 -47.79 34.52
N GLY A 427 2.93 -46.85 34.04
CA GLY A 427 1.80 -46.29 34.80
C GLY A 427 2.18 -45.19 35.79
N SER A 428 3.47 -44.83 35.94
CA SER A 428 3.87 -43.71 36.78
C SER A 428 3.56 -42.36 36.12
N VAL A 429 3.33 -41.32 36.94
CA VAL A 429 3.02 -39.98 36.44
C VAL A 429 4.26 -39.37 35.76
N LEU A 430 4.14 -39.05 34.48
CA LEU A 430 5.10 -38.27 33.72
C LEU A 430 5.02 -36.80 34.12
N LYS A 431 3.82 -36.23 34.01
CA LYS A 431 3.50 -34.83 34.32
C LYS A 431 2.04 -34.72 34.70
N GLN A 432 1.70 -33.67 35.45
CA GLN A 432 0.31 -33.35 35.76
C GLN A 432 0.08 -31.84 35.70
N ALA A 433 -1.16 -31.45 35.42
CA ALA A 433 -1.64 -30.08 35.53
C ALA A 433 -3.01 -30.06 36.21
N GLU A 434 -3.31 -28.94 36.84
CA GLU A 434 -4.58 -28.71 37.51
C GLU A 434 -5.33 -27.58 36.81
N LYS A 435 -6.63 -27.77 36.61
CA LYS A 435 -7.55 -26.76 36.13
C LYS A 435 -8.62 -26.52 37.17
N LYS A 436 -8.62 -25.32 37.75
CA LYS A 436 -9.74 -24.83 38.56
C LYS A 436 -10.82 -24.27 37.63
N LEU A 437 -12.07 -24.64 37.87
CA LEU A 437 -13.22 -23.96 37.27
C LEU A 437 -13.66 -22.85 38.22
N GLU A 438 -13.70 -21.63 37.70
CA GLU A 438 -14.01 -20.42 38.47
C GLU A 438 -15.50 -20.34 38.79
N ASP A 439 -16.34 -20.69 37.82
CA ASP A 439 -17.78 -20.69 37.98
C ASP A 439 -18.30 -22.00 38.60
N PRO A 440 -19.24 -21.91 39.56
CA PRO A 440 -19.89 -23.09 40.11
C PRO A 440 -20.88 -23.68 39.10
N LEU A 441 -21.00 -25.01 39.08
CA LEU A 441 -21.94 -25.73 38.21
C LEU A 441 -23.26 -25.98 38.92
N LEU A 442 -24.36 -25.50 38.36
CA LEU A 442 -25.72 -25.81 38.81
C LEU A 442 -26.11 -27.26 38.48
N PRO A 443 -27.13 -27.83 39.13
CA PRO A 443 -27.61 -29.18 38.82
C PRO A 443 -27.92 -29.37 37.32
N GLY A 444 -27.29 -30.35 36.70
CA GLY A 444 -27.42 -30.67 35.27
C GLY A 444 -26.57 -29.81 34.33
N GLU A 445 -25.85 -28.81 34.83
CA GLU A 445 -25.03 -27.92 34.02
C GLU A 445 -23.72 -28.60 33.57
N GLU A 446 -23.28 -28.22 32.36
CA GLU A 446 -22.07 -28.72 31.71
C GLU A 446 -21.09 -27.57 31.45
N ALA A 447 -19.80 -27.81 31.64
CA ALA A 447 -18.74 -26.87 31.30
C ALA A 447 -17.63 -27.56 30.52
N SER A 448 -17.20 -26.93 29.43
CA SER A 448 -16.05 -27.38 28.63
C SER A 448 -14.82 -26.54 28.94
N PHE A 449 -13.67 -27.18 28.99
CA PHE A 449 -12.39 -26.55 29.30
C PHE A 449 -11.23 -27.34 28.69
N VAL A 450 -10.06 -26.71 28.61
CA VAL A 450 -8.83 -27.33 28.14
C VAL A 450 -7.80 -27.36 29.26
N VAL A 451 -7.11 -28.50 29.42
CA VAL A 451 -5.94 -28.63 30.28
C VAL A 451 -4.68 -28.69 29.42
N ARG A 452 -3.70 -27.85 29.75
CA ARG A 452 -2.42 -27.75 29.04
C ARG A 452 -1.28 -28.26 29.92
N ILE A 453 -0.46 -29.15 29.37
CA ILE A 453 0.78 -29.64 29.99
C ILE A 453 1.94 -29.40 29.03
N SER A 454 2.85 -28.50 29.41
CA SER A 454 4.11 -28.31 28.69
C SER A 454 5.04 -29.51 28.87
N ASP A 455 5.86 -29.79 27.86
CA ASP A 455 6.86 -30.88 27.86
C ASP A 455 6.26 -32.28 28.12
N GLY A 456 5.07 -32.55 27.58
CA GLY A 456 4.36 -33.82 27.75
C GLY A 456 4.73 -34.91 26.73
N ARG A 457 5.79 -34.72 25.92
CA ARG A 457 6.18 -35.70 24.89
C ARG A 457 6.52 -37.06 25.50
N GLY A 458 6.08 -38.13 24.84
CA GLY A 458 6.41 -39.51 25.22
C GLY A 458 5.53 -40.12 26.32
N PHE A 459 4.37 -39.53 26.63
CA PHE A 459 3.38 -40.16 27.48
C PHE A 459 2.74 -41.39 26.78
N ALA A 460 2.43 -42.43 27.55
CA ALA A 460 1.83 -43.67 27.05
C ALA A 460 0.32 -43.78 27.36
N GLY A 461 -0.17 -43.00 28.31
CA GLY A 461 -1.59 -42.92 28.67
C GLY A 461 -1.89 -41.70 29.54
N TYR A 462 -3.15 -41.51 29.90
CA TYR A 462 -3.57 -40.42 30.77
C TYR A 462 -4.70 -40.84 31.72
N ASP A 463 -4.80 -40.14 32.84
CA ASP A 463 -5.94 -40.20 33.75
C ASP A 463 -6.37 -38.80 34.22
N SER A 464 -7.52 -38.74 34.88
CA SER A 464 -7.99 -37.53 35.55
C SER A 464 -8.65 -37.83 36.89
N GLN A 465 -8.44 -36.91 37.82
CA GLN A 465 -9.07 -36.89 39.13
C GLN A 465 -9.70 -35.52 39.34
N VAL A 466 -10.87 -35.51 39.98
CA VAL A 466 -11.65 -34.30 40.20
C VAL A 466 -11.93 -34.18 41.69
N ALA A 467 -11.57 -33.04 42.26
CA ALA A 467 -11.94 -32.65 43.62
C ALA A 467 -12.93 -31.48 43.55
N PHE A 468 -13.95 -31.48 44.40
CA PHE A 468 -14.95 -30.43 44.41
C PHE A 468 -15.63 -30.32 45.78
N VAL A 469 -16.39 -29.25 45.99
CA VAL A 469 -17.23 -29.06 47.17
C VAL A 469 -18.70 -29.01 46.75
N HIS A 470 -19.56 -29.75 47.46
CA HIS A 470 -21.01 -29.74 47.22
C HIS A 470 -21.80 -29.73 48.54
N GLY A 471 -23.06 -29.28 48.50
CA GLY A 471 -23.95 -29.31 49.66
C GLY A 471 -25.12 -28.33 49.58
N LYS A 472 -26.04 -28.41 50.54
CA LYS A 472 -27.12 -27.42 50.71
C LYS A 472 -26.60 -26.26 51.56
N ASN A 473 -26.97 -25.02 51.20
CA ASN A 473 -26.59 -23.76 51.86
C ASN A 473 -26.30 -23.93 53.36
N GLY A 474 -25.00 -23.93 53.70
CA GLY A 474 -24.49 -24.01 55.08
C GLY A 474 -23.67 -25.26 55.43
N GLY A 475 -23.81 -26.37 54.67
CA GLY A 475 -22.96 -27.57 54.82
C GLY A 475 -22.09 -27.78 53.58
N ALA A 476 -20.77 -27.82 53.75
CA ALA A 476 -19.81 -28.08 52.67
C ALA A 476 -19.24 -29.50 52.81
N THR A 477 -19.56 -30.38 51.86
CA THR A 477 -19.01 -31.74 51.80
C THR A 477 -17.98 -31.82 50.67
N PRO A 478 -16.73 -32.20 50.95
CA PRO A 478 -15.75 -32.51 49.91
C PRO A 478 -16.17 -33.76 49.13
N GLY A 479 -16.10 -33.69 47.81
CA GLY A 479 -16.31 -34.81 46.90
C GLY A 479 -15.07 -35.07 46.06
N VAL A 480 -14.86 -36.34 45.70
CA VAL A 480 -13.83 -36.76 44.74
C VAL A 480 -14.48 -37.66 43.70
N ALA A 481 -14.27 -37.37 42.42
CA ALA A 481 -14.67 -38.22 41.31
C ALA A 481 -13.43 -38.63 40.50
N GLN A 482 -13.41 -39.86 40.00
CA GLN A 482 -12.45 -40.29 38.98
C GLN A 482 -13.01 -39.98 37.61
N GLY A 483 -12.20 -39.34 36.77
CA GLY A 483 -12.54 -39.06 35.38
C GLY A 483 -12.11 -40.19 34.44
N THR A 484 -12.09 -39.89 33.15
CA THR A 484 -11.79 -40.88 32.11
C THR A 484 -10.29 -41.25 32.11
N ALA A 485 -9.96 -42.54 31.95
CA ALA A 485 -8.62 -43.03 31.68
C ALA A 485 -8.54 -43.56 30.24
N GLY A 486 -7.45 -43.27 29.52
CA GLY A 486 -7.30 -43.65 28.12
C GLY A 486 -5.85 -43.88 27.70
N PRO A 487 -5.62 -44.76 26.69
CA PRO A 487 -4.30 -44.91 26.09
C PRO A 487 -3.92 -43.65 25.28
N GLN A 488 -2.62 -43.51 24.96
CA GLN A 488 -2.17 -42.50 24.00
C GLN A 488 -2.97 -42.64 22.69
N ALA A 489 -3.59 -41.55 22.23
CA ALA A 489 -4.17 -41.51 20.90
C ALA A 489 -3.03 -41.69 19.88
N SER A 490 -3.14 -42.71 19.01
CA SER A 490 -2.23 -42.90 17.88
C SER A 490 -2.08 -41.57 17.15
N ALA A 491 -0.84 -41.13 16.93
CA ALA A 491 -0.58 -40.01 16.04
C ALA A 491 -1.36 -40.28 14.75
N ALA A 492 -2.24 -39.35 14.35
CA ALA A 492 -2.83 -39.40 13.03
C ALA A 492 -1.65 -39.43 12.06
N GLU A 493 -1.46 -40.56 11.38
CA GLU A 493 -0.56 -40.67 10.24
C GLU A 493 -0.89 -39.49 9.34
N ALA A 494 0.11 -38.63 9.09
CA ALA A 494 -0.04 -37.51 8.20
C ALA A 494 -0.48 -38.05 6.84
N GLN A 495 -1.78 -37.97 6.58
CA GLN A 495 -2.32 -38.25 5.27
C GLN A 495 -1.61 -37.26 4.33
N PRO A 496 -0.88 -37.74 3.30
CA PRO A 496 -0.18 -36.84 2.40
C PRO A 496 -1.19 -35.82 1.86
N PRO A 497 -0.78 -34.56 1.66
CA PRO A 497 -1.69 -33.53 1.19
C PRO A 497 -2.43 -34.06 -0.02
N ALA A 498 -3.76 -33.94 0.01
CA ALA A 498 -4.59 -34.27 -1.14
C ALA A 498 -3.95 -33.61 -2.39
N PRO A 499 -3.78 -34.35 -3.50
CA PRO A 499 -3.25 -33.76 -4.71
C PRO A 499 -4.07 -32.50 -5.02
N ALA A 500 -3.36 -31.41 -5.30
CA ALA A 500 -3.96 -30.13 -5.64
C ALA A 500 -5.14 -30.37 -6.59
N ALA A 501 -6.30 -29.83 -6.23
CA ALA A 501 -7.46 -29.85 -7.10
C ALA A 501 -7.00 -29.40 -8.49
N GLN A 502 -7.03 -30.33 -9.45
CA GLN A 502 -6.79 -30.01 -10.84
C GLN A 502 -7.78 -28.89 -11.20
N ALA A 503 -7.25 -27.81 -11.77
CA ALA A 503 -8.07 -26.82 -12.43
C ALA A 503 -9.07 -27.57 -13.33
N PRO A 504 -10.36 -27.18 -13.35
CA PRO A 504 -11.32 -27.82 -14.24
C PRO A 504 -10.77 -27.80 -15.65
N GLN A 505 -10.62 -28.98 -16.24
CA GLN A 505 -10.24 -29.11 -17.64
C GLN A 505 -11.25 -28.30 -18.48
N PRO A 506 -10.80 -27.55 -19.49
CA PRO A 506 -11.73 -26.89 -20.39
C PRO A 506 -12.59 -27.96 -21.05
N VAL A 507 -13.90 -27.89 -20.79
CA VAL A 507 -14.90 -28.65 -21.53
C VAL A 507 -14.69 -28.29 -23.00
N ALA A 508 -14.35 -29.30 -23.80
CA ALA A 508 -14.26 -29.16 -25.25
C ALA A 508 -15.60 -28.63 -25.76
N GLN A 509 -15.58 -27.42 -26.32
CA GLN A 509 -16.72 -26.89 -27.05
C GLN A 509 -17.05 -27.84 -28.20
N PRO A 510 -18.30 -28.31 -28.35
CA PRO A 510 -18.69 -29.02 -29.55
C PRO A 510 -18.59 -28.04 -30.73
N ALA A 511 -17.89 -28.47 -31.78
CA ALA A 511 -17.71 -27.73 -33.02
C ALA A 511 -19.07 -27.24 -33.56
N PRO A 512 -19.16 -26.02 -34.11
CA PRO A 512 -20.39 -25.53 -34.72
C PRO A 512 -20.77 -26.43 -35.90
N ARG A 513 -21.97 -27.02 -35.81
CA ARG A 513 -22.60 -27.75 -36.92
C ARG A 513 -22.72 -26.81 -38.12
N LYS A 514 -22.14 -27.24 -39.24
CA LYS A 514 -22.45 -26.71 -40.58
C LYS A 514 -23.96 -26.76 -40.78
N GLN A 515 -24.60 -25.60 -40.89
CA GLN A 515 -25.91 -25.51 -41.53
C GLN A 515 -25.70 -25.69 -43.03
N THR A 516 -26.06 -26.87 -43.52
CA THR A 516 -26.35 -27.10 -44.92
C THR A 516 -27.65 -26.34 -45.23
N VAL A 517 -27.55 -25.20 -45.90
CA VAL A 517 -28.71 -24.56 -46.53
C VAL A 517 -28.79 -25.15 -47.93
N GLU A 518 -29.77 -26.04 -48.12
CA GLU A 518 -30.14 -26.56 -49.43
C GLU A 518 -30.69 -25.42 -50.31
N THR A 519 -30.17 -25.39 -51.52
CA THR A 519 -30.54 -24.51 -52.63
C THR A 519 -31.93 -24.85 -53.17
N GLY A 520 -32.86 -23.90 -53.10
CA GLY A 520 -34.06 -23.86 -53.94
C GLY A 520 -33.81 -23.03 -55.21
N PRO A 521 -34.45 -23.36 -56.37
CA PRO A 521 -34.12 -22.78 -57.67
C PRO A 521 -34.68 -21.35 -57.90
N PRO A 522 -34.14 -20.61 -58.89
CA PRO A 522 -34.38 -19.17 -59.06
C PRO A 522 -35.65 -18.85 -59.86
N VAL A 523 -36.22 -17.67 -59.63
CA VAL A 523 -37.25 -17.04 -60.47
C VAL A 523 -36.77 -15.61 -60.85
N PRO A 524 -36.98 -15.12 -62.09
CA PRO A 524 -36.14 -14.06 -62.69
C PRO A 524 -36.84 -12.70 -62.89
N GLY A 525 -36.02 -11.65 -63.08
CA GLY A 525 -36.35 -10.35 -63.72
C GLY A 525 -37.12 -9.36 -62.84
N GLY A 526 -36.88 -8.05 -62.80
CA GLY A 526 -36.12 -7.09 -63.60
C GLY A 526 -36.31 -5.69 -62.94
N PRO A 527 -35.75 -4.60 -63.50
CA PRO A 527 -35.51 -3.35 -62.79
C PRO A 527 -36.68 -2.35 -62.90
N MET A 528 -36.74 -1.38 -61.97
CA MET A 528 -37.38 -0.09 -62.24
C MET A 528 -36.61 1.07 -61.63
N ASP A 529 -36.51 2.08 -62.47
CA ASP A 529 -35.80 3.36 -62.40
C ASP A 529 -36.57 4.44 -61.62
N LEU A 530 -35.79 5.40 -61.07
CA LEU A 530 -36.04 6.85 -60.94
C LEU A 530 -37.09 7.37 -59.92
N PRO A 531 -37.03 8.66 -59.50
CA PRO A 531 -36.24 9.80 -60.00
C PRO A 531 -35.03 10.25 -59.17
#